data_AF-A0A519LT64-F1
#
_entry.id   AF-A0A519LT64-F1
#
_cell.length_a   1.000
_cell.length_b   1.000
_cell.length_c   1.000
_cell.angle_alpha   90.00
_cell.angle_beta   90.00
_cell.angle_gamma   90.00
#
_symmetry.space_group_name_H-M   'P 1'
#
loop_
_entity.id
_entity.type
_entity.pdbx_description
1 polymer ?
#
loop_
_entity_poly.entity_id
_entity_poly.type
_entity_poly.pdbx_seq_one_letter_code
_entity_poly.pdbx_strand_id
1 'polypeptide(L)'
;MWQQLLAVAGALQAIRAGQSGTAALAAVDAALRPGVQALLFQVLRQAGRAEALRRAMVPRTPPPAADALLCTALALCWNPEESPYEPFTLVNQAVEAAKRHAGTR
;
A
#
# COMPACT_ATOMS: atom_id res chain seq x y z
N MET A 1 1.40 -10.24 -8.02
CA MET A 1 1.47 -8.82 -7.62
C MET A 1 0.57 -8.50 -6.42
N TRP A 2 -0.70 -8.93 -6.37
CA TRP A 2 -1.58 -8.65 -5.21
C TRP A 2 -0.97 -8.98 -3.83
N GLN A 3 -0.17 -10.06 -3.70
CA GLN A 3 0.56 -10.40 -2.47
C GLN A 3 1.58 -9.33 -2.07
N GLN A 4 2.28 -8.74 -3.04
CA GLN A 4 3.23 -7.66 -2.79
C GLN A 4 2.50 -6.40 -2.34
N LEU A 5 1.37 -6.03 -2.98
CA LEU A 5 0.58 -4.88 -2.55
C LEU A 5 0.02 -5.06 -1.14
N LEU A 6 -0.44 -6.27 -0.79
CA LEU A 6 -0.90 -6.59 0.56
C LEU A 6 0.24 -6.48 1.58
N ALA A 7 1.43 -7.00 1.26
CA ALA A 7 2.60 -6.89 2.12
C ALA A 7 3.10 -5.44 2.28
N VAL A 8 3.07 -4.64 1.22
CA VAL A 8 3.38 -3.20 1.27
C VAL A 8 2.38 -2.48 2.17
N ALA A 9 1.08 -2.77 2.05
CA ALA A 9 0.06 -2.18 2.91
C ALA A 9 0.27 -2.53 4.39
N GLY A 10 0.59 -3.79 4.70
CA GLY A 10 0.94 -4.22 6.05
C GLY A 10 2.17 -3.49 6.60
N ALA A 11 3.22 -3.37 5.79
CA ALA A 11 4.44 -2.64 6.18
C ALA A 11 4.18 -1.14 6.38
N LEU A 12 3.38 -0.51 5.51
CA LEU A 12 2.95 0.88 5.64
C LEU A 12 2.17 1.10 6.95
N GLN A 13 1.24 0.20 7.27
CA GLN A 13 0.48 0.24 8.52
C GLN A 13 1.40 0.15 9.75
N ALA A 14 2.34 -0.80 9.75
CA ALA A 14 3.31 -0.97 10.84
C ALA A 14 4.19 0.28 11.03
N ILE A 15 4.65 0.88 9.93
CA ILE A 15 5.44 2.12 9.97
C ILE A 15 4.63 3.28 10.54
N ARG A 16 3.37 3.43 10.10
CA ARG A 16 2.45 4.44 10.66
C ARG A 16 2.16 4.21 12.15
N ALA A 17 2.26 2.97 12.63
CA ALA A 17 2.16 2.62 14.04
C ALA A 17 3.47 2.83 14.83
N GLY A 18 4.51 3.41 14.21
CA GLY A 18 5.78 3.74 14.86
C GLY A 18 6.89 2.70 14.69
N GLN A 19 6.66 1.63 13.92
CA GLN A 19 7.69 0.64 13.65
C GLN A 19 8.71 1.17 12.62
N SER A 20 9.99 0.80 12.75
CA SER A 20 10.99 1.18 11.74
C SER A 20 10.75 0.43 10.42
N GLY A 21 11.09 1.06 9.29
CA GLY A 21 10.94 0.43 7.97
C GLY A 21 11.75 -0.86 7.83
N THR A 22 12.94 -0.94 8.44
CA THR A 22 13.76 -2.15 8.48
C THR A 22 13.04 -3.30 9.19
N ALA A 23 12.44 -3.04 10.36
CA ALA A 23 11.69 -4.05 11.10
C ALA A 23 10.42 -4.47 10.35
N ALA A 24 9.72 -3.52 9.73
CA ALA A 24 8.54 -3.82 8.91
C ALA A 24 8.88 -4.72 7.70
N LEU A 25 9.98 -4.45 7.00
CA LEU A 25 10.44 -5.27 5.87
C LEU A 25 11.00 -6.63 6.29
N ALA A 26 11.59 -6.75 7.48
CA ALA A 26 12.05 -8.02 8.02
C ALA A 26 10.90 -9.01 8.22
N ALA A 27 9.70 -8.53 8.56
CA ALA A 27 8.50 -9.34 8.71
C ALA A 27 7.88 -9.83 7.39
N VAL A 28 8.35 -9.33 6.24
CA VAL A 28 7.89 -9.76 4.91
C VAL A 28 8.60 -11.05 4.51
N ASP A 29 7.84 -11.96 3.88
CA ASP A 29 8.37 -13.18 3.26
C ASP A 29 9.60 -12.86 2.40
N ALA A 30 10.67 -13.62 2.58
CA ALA A 30 11.94 -13.41 1.91
C ALA A 30 11.82 -13.41 0.38
N ALA A 31 10.93 -14.23 -0.19
CA ALA A 31 10.71 -14.31 -1.63
C ALA A 31 10.05 -13.03 -2.19
N LEU A 32 9.25 -12.33 -1.38
CA LEU A 32 8.55 -11.11 -1.78
C LEU A 32 9.33 -9.83 -1.46
N ARG A 33 10.26 -9.89 -0.50
CA ARG A 33 10.90 -8.73 0.13
C ARG A 33 11.53 -7.74 -0.85
N PRO A 34 12.29 -8.14 -1.91
CA PRO A 34 12.88 -7.17 -2.82
C PRO A 34 11.84 -6.30 -3.54
N GLY A 35 10.76 -6.93 -4.02
CA GLY A 35 9.66 -6.22 -4.69
C GLY A 35 8.86 -5.36 -3.72
N VAL A 36 8.58 -5.89 -2.52
CA VAL A 36 7.87 -5.13 -1.47
C VAL A 36 8.68 -3.92 -1.03
N GLN A 37 10.00 -4.03 -0.88
CA GLN A 37 10.88 -2.92 -0.52
C GLN A 37 10.87 -1.82 -1.59
N ALA A 38 10.99 -2.17 -2.87
CA ALA A 38 10.95 -1.20 -3.96
C ALA A 38 9.64 -0.40 -3.97
N LEU A 39 8.50 -1.11 -3.89
CA LEU A 39 7.17 -0.50 -3.87
C LEU A 39 6.93 0.31 -2.59
N LEU A 40 7.31 -0.21 -1.43
CA LEU A 40 7.15 0.47 -0.15
C LEU A 40 7.91 1.80 -0.14
N PHE A 41 9.13 1.85 -0.67
CA PHE A 41 9.89 3.10 -0.74
C PHE A 41 9.23 4.14 -1.65
N GLN A 42 8.61 3.71 -2.76
CA GLN A 42 7.80 4.61 -3.58
C GLN A 42 6.56 5.10 -2.84
N VAL A 43 5.86 4.19 -2.13
CA VAL A 43 4.70 4.54 -1.30
C VAL A 43 5.06 5.55 -0.22
N LEU A 44 6.17 5.34 0.49
CA LEU A 44 6.63 6.24 1.56
C LEU A 44 6.95 7.65 1.02
N ARG A 45 7.57 7.76 -0.17
CA ARG A 45 7.81 9.06 -0.82
C ARG A 45 6.52 9.83 -1.13
N GLN A 46 5.40 9.13 -1.30
CA GLN A 46 4.11 9.71 -1.68
C GLN A 46 3.06 9.61 -0.55
N ALA A 47 3.46 9.21 0.66
CA ALA A 47 2.53 8.86 1.75
C ALA A 47 1.62 10.04 2.14
N GLY A 48 2.18 11.24 2.29
CA GLY A 48 1.40 12.43 2.63
C GLY A 48 0.35 12.79 1.55
N ARG A 49 0.69 12.61 0.27
CA ARG A 49 -0.23 12.83 -0.85
C ARG A 49 -1.33 11.79 -0.87
N ALA A 50 -0.99 10.51 -0.74
CA ALA A 50 -1.96 9.43 -0.68
C ALA A 50 -2.96 9.60 0.48
N GLU A 51 -2.50 10.04 1.65
CA GLU A 51 -3.36 10.33 2.80
C GLU A 51 -4.27 11.54 2.57
N ALA A 52 -3.76 12.59 1.91
CA ALA A 52 -4.57 13.75 1.56
C ALA A 52 -5.68 13.38 0.56
N LEU A 53 -5.34 12.61 -0.49
CA LEU A 53 -6.30 12.09 -1.45
C LEU A 53 -7.34 11.20 -0.76
N ARG A 54 -6.89 10.28 0.10
CA ARG A 54 -7.80 9.41 0.88
C ARG A 54 -8.73 10.23 1.77
N ARG A 55 -8.26 11.29 2.44
CA ARG A 55 -9.12 12.22 3.22
C ARG A 55 -10.16 12.93 2.36
N ALA A 56 -9.79 13.33 1.14
CA ALA A 56 -10.69 14.04 0.24
C ALA A 56 -11.74 13.12 -0.39
N MET A 57 -11.39 11.86 -0.67
CA MET A 57 -12.25 10.91 -1.38
C MET A 57 -13.13 10.07 -0.45
N VAL A 58 -12.66 9.81 0.78
CA VAL A 58 -13.32 8.88 1.70
C VAL A 58 -13.71 9.62 2.99
N PRO A 59 -14.99 9.96 3.18
CA PRO A 59 -15.45 10.79 4.29
C PRO A 59 -15.41 10.07 5.64
N ARG A 60 -15.55 8.73 5.64
CA ARG A 60 -15.47 7.89 6.84
C ARG A 60 -14.19 7.07 6.80
N THR A 61 -13.32 7.23 7.78
CA THR A 61 -12.05 6.49 7.87
C THR A 61 -12.29 4.97 7.75
N PRO A 62 -11.68 4.29 6.76
CA PRO A 62 -11.79 2.84 6.63
C PRO A 62 -11.12 2.09 7.80
N PRO A 63 -11.41 0.78 7.97
CA PRO A 63 -10.61 -0.08 8.84
C PRO A 63 -9.11 0.03 8.50
N PRO A 64 -8.18 -0.09 9.48
CA PRO A 64 -6.76 0.19 9.28
C PRO A 64 -6.11 -0.52 8.08
N ALA A 65 -6.42 -1.81 7.88
CA ALA A 65 -5.86 -2.57 6.76
C ALA A 65 -6.42 -2.08 5.41
N ALA A 66 -7.70 -1.73 5.35
CA ALA A 66 -8.32 -1.17 4.14
C ALA A 66 -7.75 0.23 3.82
N ASP A 67 -7.56 1.07 4.84
CA ASP A 67 -6.95 2.39 4.69
C ASP A 67 -5.50 2.28 4.20
N ALA A 68 -4.71 1.38 4.77
CA ALA A 68 -3.32 1.16 4.36
C ALA A 68 -3.21 0.65 2.92
N LEU A 69 -4.09 -0.27 2.51
CA LEU A 69 -4.14 -0.77 1.13
C LEU A 69 -4.59 0.32 0.14
N LEU A 70 -5.60 1.11 0.51
CA LEU A 70 -6.06 2.24 -0.30
C LEU A 70 -4.96 3.31 -0.45
N CYS A 71 -4.30 3.68 0.65
CA CYS A 71 -3.17 4.61 0.61
C CYS A 71 -2.01 4.05 -0.23
N THR A 72 -1.74 2.75 -0.16
CA THR A 72 -0.74 2.09 -0.99
C THR A 72 -1.07 2.23 -2.48
N ALA A 73 -2.31 1.93 -2.88
CA ALA A 73 -2.74 2.05 -4.28
C ALA A 73 -2.66 3.52 -4.77
N LEU A 74 -3.20 4.46 -3.99
CA LEU A 74 -3.15 5.89 -4.31
C LEU A 74 -1.72 6.41 -4.44
N ALA A 75 -0.82 6.02 -3.54
CA ALA A 75 0.58 6.43 -3.58
C ALA A 75 1.31 5.93 -4.83
N LEU A 76 0.93 4.75 -5.35
CA LEU A 76 1.54 4.16 -6.54
C LEU A 76 0.97 4.70 -7.85
N CYS A 77 -0.30 5.12 -7.88
CA CYS A 77 -0.98 5.49 -9.14
C CYS A 77 -1.44 6.95 -9.26
N TRP A 78 -1.14 7.83 -8.29
CA TRP A 78 -1.59 9.23 -8.34
C TRP A 78 -1.06 10.00 -9.56
N ASN A 79 0.14 9.65 -10.04
CA ASN A 79 0.75 10.17 -11.25
C ASN A 79 1.07 9.00 -12.20
N PRO A 80 0.32 8.82 -13.30
CA PRO A 80 0.55 7.73 -14.25
C PRO A 80 1.97 7.69 -14.84
N GLU A 81 2.62 8.85 -15.05
CA GLU A 81 3.96 8.92 -15.64
C GLU A 81 5.05 8.41 -14.69
N GLU A 82 4.81 8.47 -13.38
CA GLU A 82 5.72 7.99 -12.33
C GLU A 82 5.30 6.63 -11.75
N SER A 83 4.21 6.05 -12.26
CA SER A 83 3.65 4.81 -11.75
C SER A 83 4.53 3.61 -12.12
N PRO A 84 4.85 2.69 -11.19
CA PRO A 84 5.73 1.56 -11.49
C PRO A 84 5.06 0.51 -12.39
N TYR A 85 3.73 0.56 -12.48
CA TYR A 85 2.90 -0.27 -13.33
C TYR A 85 1.72 0.57 -13.82
N GLU A 86 1.04 0.11 -14.87
CA GLU A 86 -0.18 0.73 -15.35
C GLU A 86 -1.22 0.94 -14.23
N PRO A 87 -1.87 2.12 -14.12
CA PRO A 87 -2.84 2.41 -13.07
C PRO A 87 -3.96 1.37 -12.97
N PHE A 88 -4.49 0.90 -14.10
CA PHE A 88 -5.54 -0.13 -14.11
C PHE A 88 -5.04 -1.46 -13.52
N THR A 89 -3.75 -1.79 -13.69
CA THR A 89 -3.15 -2.99 -13.11
C THR A 89 -3.04 -2.84 -11.59
N LEU A 90 -2.60 -1.68 -11.10
CA LEU A 90 -2.52 -1.40 -9.67
C LEU A 90 -3.90 -1.47 -9.00
N VAL A 91 -4.93 -0.87 -9.61
CA VAL A 91 -6.30 -0.93 -9.13
C VAL A 91 -6.81 -2.37 -9.09
N ASN A 92 -6.66 -3.13 -10.19
CA ASN A 92 -7.08 -4.53 -10.24
C ASN A 92 -6.39 -5.36 -9.15
N GLN A 93 -5.07 -5.22 -8.99
CA GLN A 93 -4.31 -5.97 -7.99
C GLN A 93 -4.62 -5.55 -6.54
N ALA A 94 -4.96 -4.28 -6.30
CA ALA A 94 -5.41 -3.80 -5.00
C ALA A 94 -6.79 -4.39 -4.65
N VAL A 95 -7.73 -4.44 -5.59
CA VAL A 95 -9.03 -5.10 -5.40
C VAL A 95 -8.84 -6.60 -5.12
N GLU A 96 -7.97 -7.28 -5.88
CA GLU A 96 -7.66 -8.69 -5.66
C GLU A 96 -6.97 -8.96 -4.31
N ALA A 97 -6.16 -8.02 -3.81
CA ALA A 97 -5.61 -8.07 -2.46
C ALA A 97 -6.71 -7.90 -1.40
N ALA A 98 -7.60 -6.93 -1.59
CA ALA A 98 -8.70 -6.66 -0.65
C ALA A 98 -9.68 -7.83 -0.53
N LYS A 99 -9.98 -8.53 -1.64
CA LYS A 99 -10.83 -9.73 -1.62
C LYS A 99 -10.24 -10.87 -0.79
N ARG A 100 -8.91 -11.02 -0.80
CA ARG A 100 -8.16 -12.11 -0.16
C ARG A 100 -7.75 -11.82 1.28
N HIS A 101 -7.94 -10.60 1.78
CA HIS A 101 -7.65 -10.25 3.17
C HIS A 101 -8.94 -9.91 3.91
N ALA A 102 -9.27 -10.67 4.97
CA ALA A 102 -10.51 -10.43 5.71
C ALA A 102 -10.51 -9.06 6.42
N GLY A 103 -9.34 -8.57 6.86
CA GLY A 103 -9.20 -7.27 7.52
C GLY A 103 -9.47 -6.05 6.63
N THR A 104 -9.59 -6.24 5.31
CA THR A 104 -9.95 -5.17 4.36
C THR A 104 -11.43 -5.13 3.99
N ARG A 105 -12.27 -5.98 4.59
CA ARG A 105 -13.74 -6.02 4.36
C ARG A 105 -14.49 -5.13 5.34
#